data_AF-A0A132AET5-F1
#
_entry.id   AF-A0A132AET5-F1
#
_cell.length_a   1.000
_cell.length_b   1.000
_cell.length_c   1.000
_cell.angle_alpha   90.00
_cell.angle_beta   90.00
_cell.angle_gamma   90.00
#
_symmetry.space_group_name_H-M   'P 1'
#
loop_
_entity.id
_entity.type
_entity.pdbx_description
1 polymer ?
#
loop_
_entity_poly.entity_id
_entity_poly.type
_entity_poly.pdbx_seq_one_letter_code
_entity_poly.pdbx_strand_id
1 'polypeptide(L)'
;MISADICDHIPHADPRWSDFIEAENSVDSLMMRLEDSGSGSVSGSVMISNQLEEKLSFHQQYIDLLRQTHVWELLQSSTSNESRLPTRLILCEHIEKLLACLSLKKLQSRFGAIIEQTMKQVLQKRNLATKLENSHLTNQDLFYSKATKVDDFFWELIDLEQKEMNLDHSNPDENLIIAVTDIITNVFGEICLYRQTNGSIYGSIIIADCDFIVWNSEQHHSGIRDCWVKQLDFFVRCFQIDSTLSAISVETDDERWNQIGQRLNDLTDIICDNFVLQLKYLTEGNEKHSTLRRQFESIRSKCLESLLRIKQYNRVALLAEKYEDFDILIKLCEETDNQDQLNHYTKRFECKGFSKNLFEWYLKEGKQAKMLSSSTISSNDDLDEFLKNHDTLKWLHQLHIKKFSEASQTLEKLSSLEDQCPQRRKTMISIAKLASLASDHSSPNTNFDDQLRLLDYQLNLSDEILKKNSLERNSMKVLKPRNLIEILISGDDNRPNEDLLNFKSALDIVDILRKYETTELIKELELLIWRQAFQKDDWHLFNTDSPDVYIRRSFIFQLALSYFSKFNIRYRIILD
;
A
#
# COMPACT_ATOMS: atom_id res chain seq x y z
N MET A 1 3.55 -18.31 37.83
CA MET A 1 4.23 -19.30 38.71
C MET A 1 3.32 -20.50 38.92
N ILE A 2 2.31 -20.47 39.81
CA ILE A 2 1.40 -21.62 40.06
C ILE A 2 0.85 -22.24 38.77
N SER A 3 0.35 -21.43 37.85
CA SER A 3 -0.18 -21.94 36.58
C SER A 3 0.89 -22.57 35.66
N ALA A 4 2.14 -22.11 35.72
CA ALA A 4 3.23 -22.72 34.95
C ALA A 4 3.65 -24.06 35.59
N ASP A 5 3.68 -24.10 36.93
CA ASP A 5 3.97 -25.33 37.69
C ASP A 5 2.93 -26.42 37.40
N ILE A 6 1.65 -26.03 37.24
CA ILE A 6 0.57 -26.93 36.79
C ILE A 6 0.84 -27.51 35.40
N CYS A 7 1.26 -26.68 34.45
CA CYS A 7 1.53 -27.12 33.08
C CYS A 7 2.77 -28.02 32.99
N ASP A 8 3.80 -27.72 33.79
CA ASP A 8 5.09 -28.41 33.76
C ASP A 8 5.22 -29.53 34.82
N HIS A 9 4.13 -29.83 35.54
CA HIS A 9 4.12 -30.83 36.59
C HIS A 9 4.50 -32.22 36.06
N ILE A 10 5.42 -32.90 36.75
CA ILE A 10 5.86 -34.26 36.46
C ILE A 10 4.81 -35.25 36.98
N PRO A 11 4.39 -36.28 36.23
CA PRO A 11 3.41 -37.24 36.72
C PRO A 11 3.99 -38.11 37.86
N HIS A 12 3.74 -37.71 39.11
CA HIS A 12 4.20 -38.45 40.31
C HIS A 12 3.60 -39.86 40.43
N ALA A 13 2.48 -40.14 39.76
CA ALA A 13 1.84 -41.45 39.73
C ALA A 13 2.48 -42.43 38.73
N ASP A 14 3.40 -41.97 37.88
CA ASP A 14 4.09 -42.81 36.90
C ASP A 14 5.43 -43.30 37.47
N PRO A 15 5.60 -44.62 37.71
CA PRO A 15 6.82 -45.16 38.31
C PRO A 15 8.06 -44.93 37.44
N ARG A 16 7.92 -44.63 36.14
CA ARG A 16 9.05 -44.34 35.24
C ARG A 16 9.74 -43.01 35.57
N TRP A 17 9.11 -42.16 36.37
CA TRP A 17 9.64 -40.86 36.81
C TRP A 17 10.30 -40.92 38.19
N SER A 18 10.41 -42.09 38.83
CA SER A 18 10.97 -42.26 40.18
C SER A 18 12.35 -41.62 40.32
N ASP A 19 13.25 -41.82 39.35
CA ASP A 19 14.60 -41.24 39.37
C ASP A 19 14.60 -39.71 39.34
N PHE A 20 13.61 -39.08 38.69
CA PHE A 20 13.45 -37.63 38.62
C PHE A 20 12.79 -37.06 39.87
N ILE A 21 11.84 -37.80 40.45
CA ILE A 21 11.18 -37.46 41.72
C ILE A 21 12.20 -37.56 42.86
N GLU A 22 13.05 -38.58 42.84
CA GLU A 22 14.20 -38.72 43.74
C GLU A 22 15.22 -37.60 43.49
N ALA A 23 15.51 -37.22 42.24
CA ALA A 23 16.41 -36.09 41.93
C ALA A 23 15.87 -34.72 42.38
N GLU A 24 14.56 -34.50 42.33
CA GLU A 24 13.90 -33.27 42.76
C GLU A 24 13.78 -33.19 44.29
N ASN A 25 13.60 -34.33 44.95
CA ASN A 25 13.58 -34.45 46.42
C ASN A 25 14.98 -34.59 47.05
N SER A 26 16.01 -34.98 46.28
CA SER A 26 17.38 -35.25 46.76
C SER A 26 18.29 -34.02 46.90
N VAL A 27 17.72 -32.84 47.19
CA VAL A 27 18.44 -31.97 48.11
C VAL A 27 18.64 -32.69 49.46
N ASP A 28 17.83 -33.70 49.78
CA ASP A 28 18.13 -34.69 50.81
C ASP A 28 17.91 -36.14 50.34
N SER A 29 19.03 -36.86 50.20
CA SER A 29 19.19 -38.32 50.37
C SER A 29 19.47 -39.17 49.11
N LEU A 30 20.59 -39.89 49.23
CA LEU A 30 21.13 -40.94 48.36
C LEU A 30 20.50 -42.31 48.65
N MET A 31 20.52 -43.19 47.64
CA MET A 31 20.11 -44.61 47.59
C MET A 31 18.60 -44.81 47.40
N MET A 32 18.14 -45.53 46.36
CA MET A 32 18.30 -46.99 46.25
C MET A 32 17.93 -47.46 44.83
N ARG A 33 18.87 -48.06 44.08
CA ARG A 33 18.58 -48.76 42.82
C ARG A 33 18.01 -50.15 43.11
N LEU A 34 16.81 -50.43 42.62
CA LEU A 34 16.32 -51.79 42.42
C LEU A 34 15.87 -51.92 40.96
N GLU A 35 16.53 -52.86 40.29
CA GLU A 35 16.26 -53.32 38.94
C GLU A 35 14.87 -53.97 38.90
N ASP A 36 13.99 -53.50 38.02
CA ASP A 36 12.86 -54.31 37.55
C ASP A 36 12.69 -54.13 36.03
N SER A 37 13.37 -55.01 35.31
CA SER A 37 13.20 -55.26 33.89
C SER A 37 11.80 -55.82 33.59
N GLY A 38 10.89 -54.95 33.15
CA GLY A 38 9.52 -55.31 32.75
C GLY A 38 9.09 -54.69 31.43
N SER A 39 9.05 -55.52 30.39
CA SER A 39 8.55 -55.28 29.03
C SER A 39 7.18 -54.56 28.97
N GLY A 40 7.06 -53.49 28.18
CA GLY A 40 5.76 -52.83 27.91
C GLY A 40 5.79 -51.66 26.92
N SER A 41 6.43 -51.79 25.76
CA SER A 41 6.61 -50.70 24.76
C SER A 41 5.34 -50.21 24.03
N VAL A 42 4.13 -50.58 24.47
CA VAL A 42 2.87 -50.21 23.80
C VAL A 42 1.98 -49.29 24.66
N SER A 43 2.21 -49.18 25.97
CA SER A 43 1.36 -48.39 26.90
C SER A 43 1.75 -46.92 27.07
N GLY A 44 2.92 -46.49 26.60
CA GLY A 44 3.41 -45.11 26.83
C GLY A 44 2.59 -44.03 26.12
N SER A 45 2.09 -44.29 24.91
CA SER A 45 1.41 -43.27 24.09
C SER A 45 0.02 -42.88 24.64
N VAL A 46 -0.74 -43.83 25.18
CA VAL A 46 -2.05 -43.59 25.80
C VAL A 46 -1.91 -42.86 27.13
N MET A 47 -0.84 -43.19 27.87
CA MET A 47 -0.56 -42.57 29.16
C MET A 47 -0.21 -41.08 29.02
N ILE A 48 0.58 -40.69 28.01
CA ILE A 48 0.94 -39.28 27.76
C ILE A 48 -0.28 -38.44 27.33
N SER A 49 -1.14 -38.98 26.47
CA SER A 49 -2.36 -38.27 26.06
C SER A 49 -3.27 -38.00 27.26
N ASN A 50 -3.49 -39.01 28.11
CA ASN A 50 -4.28 -38.86 29.32
C ASN A 50 -3.63 -37.86 30.30
N GLN A 51 -2.30 -37.87 30.45
CA GLN A 51 -1.58 -36.91 31.28
C GLN A 51 -1.77 -35.47 30.82
N LEU A 52 -1.71 -35.21 29.51
CA LEU A 52 -1.93 -33.87 28.95
C LEU A 52 -3.38 -33.43 29.09
N GLU A 53 -4.35 -34.34 28.93
CA GLU A 53 -5.77 -34.07 29.15
C GLU A 53 -6.08 -33.77 30.64
N GLU A 54 -5.46 -34.51 31.56
CA GLU A 54 -5.54 -34.25 32.99
C GLU A 54 -4.95 -32.88 33.35
N LYS A 55 -3.79 -32.52 32.79
CA LYS A 55 -3.19 -31.18 32.96
C LYS A 55 -4.11 -30.06 32.45
N LEU A 56 -4.73 -30.26 31.29
CA LEU A 56 -5.68 -29.31 30.72
C LEU A 56 -6.93 -29.16 31.61
N SER A 57 -7.51 -30.28 32.05
CA SER A 57 -8.68 -30.29 32.94
C SER A 57 -8.36 -29.64 34.29
N PHE A 58 -7.19 -29.91 34.87
CA PHE A 58 -6.76 -29.30 36.12
C PHE A 58 -6.56 -27.79 35.98
N HIS A 59 -5.98 -27.33 34.86
CA HIS A 59 -5.84 -25.90 34.58
C HIS A 59 -7.20 -25.21 34.38
N GLN A 60 -8.14 -25.86 33.69
CA GLN A 60 -9.52 -25.36 33.56
C GLN A 60 -10.23 -25.24 34.92
N GLN A 61 -10.12 -26.27 35.77
CA GLN A 61 -10.64 -26.24 37.14
C GLN A 61 -9.99 -25.14 37.98
N TYR A 62 -8.69 -24.89 37.79
CA TYR A 62 -7.99 -23.78 38.43
C TYR A 62 -8.55 -22.42 38.00
N ILE A 63 -8.86 -22.23 36.71
CA ILE A 63 -9.53 -21.01 36.23
C ILE A 63 -10.92 -20.87 36.82
N ASP A 64 -11.71 -21.94 36.85
CA ASP A 64 -13.05 -21.92 37.43
C ASP A 64 -13.00 -21.59 38.93
N LEU A 65 -12.02 -22.11 39.66
CA LEU A 65 -11.77 -21.77 41.06
C LEU A 65 -11.44 -20.28 41.20
N LEU A 66 -10.57 -19.71 40.36
CA LEU A 66 -10.24 -18.28 40.38
C LEU A 66 -11.46 -17.40 40.12
N ARG A 67 -12.39 -17.87 39.27
CA ARG A 67 -13.66 -17.17 38.98
C ARG A 67 -14.64 -17.27 40.15
N GLN A 68 -14.82 -18.45 40.73
CA GLN A 68 -15.71 -18.67 41.87
C GLN A 68 -15.25 -17.95 43.14
N THR A 69 -13.94 -17.76 43.30
CA THR A 69 -13.35 -17.05 44.44
C THR A 69 -13.22 -15.53 44.25
N HIS A 70 -13.72 -14.99 43.12
CA HIS A 70 -13.61 -13.58 42.73
C HIS A 70 -12.17 -13.03 42.62
N VAL A 71 -11.14 -13.87 42.72
CA VAL A 71 -9.73 -13.49 42.53
C VAL A 71 -9.46 -13.11 41.07
N TRP A 72 -10.21 -13.69 40.13
CA TRP A 72 -10.11 -13.39 38.69
C TRP A 72 -10.21 -11.89 38.38
N GLU A 73 -11.09 -11.16 39.08
CA GLU A 73 -11.32 -9.73 38.89
C GLU A 73 -10.15 -8.87 39.39
N LEU A 74 -9.38 -9.37 40.36
CA LEU A 74 -8.24 -8.69 40.99
C LEU A 74 -6.92 -8.87 40.22
N LEU A 75 -6.88 -9.78 39.24
CA LEU A 75 -5.72 -10.01 38.38
C LEU A 75 -5.54 -8.85 37.39
N GLN A 76 -4.58 -7.96 37.65
CA GLN A 76 -4.32 -6.77 36.84
C GLN A 76 -3.18 -6.99 35.82
N SER A 77 -1.92 -7.05 36.26
CA SER A 77 -0.78 -7.27 35.36
C SER A 77 0.40 -7.86 36.09
N SER A 78 1.13 -8.77 35.44
CA SER A 78 2.46 -9.20 35.86
C SER A 78 3.53 -8.65 34.93
N THR A 79 4.63 -8.18 35.50
CA THR A 79 5.83 -7.81 34.73
C THR A 79 6.67 -9.07 34.48
N SER A 80 6.73 -9.54 33.23
CA SER A 80 7.71 -10.52 32.79
C SER A 80 8.51 -9.93 31.64
N ASN A 81 9.84 -9.94 31.74
CA ASN A 81 10.76 -9.46 30.70
C ASN A 81 10.40 -8.07 30.12
N GLU A 82 10.47 -7.03 30.96
CA GLU A 82 10.33 -5.60 30.60
C GLU A 82 8.95 -5.14 30.09
N SER A 83 8.00 -6.05 29.83
CA SER A 83 6.63 -5.76 29.39
C SER A 83 5.59 -6.05 30.49
N ARG A 84 4.52 -5.24 30.54
CA ARG A 84 3.37 -5.42 31.46
C ARG A 84 2.29 -6.25 30.78
N LEU A 85 2.23 -7.53 31.10
CA LEU A 85 1.25 -8.46 30.54
C LEU A 85 0.07 -8.68 31.50
N PRO A 86 -1.18 -8.60 31.04
CA PRO A 86 -2.33 -8.98 31.84
C PRO A 86 -2.26 -10.45 32.25
N THR A 87 -2.33 -10.72 33.56
CA THR A 87 -2.19 -12.09 34.10
C THR A 87 -3.22 -13.06 33.51
N ARG A 88 -4.41 -12.58 33.16
CA ARG A 88 -5.47 -13.38 32.52
C ARG A 88 -5.05 -13.93 31.15
N LEU A 89 -4.28 -13.16 30.39
CA LEU A 89 -3.83 -13.56 29.06
C LEU A 89 -2.65 -14.55 29.13
N ILE A 90 -1.83 -14.47 30.18
CA ILE A 90 -0.80 -15.47 30.47
C ILE A 90 -1.45 -16.83 30.82
N LEU A 91 -2.55 -16.81 31.58
CA LEU A 91 -3.31 -18.04 31.86
C LEU A 91 -3.91 -18.63 30.58
N CYS A 92 -4.36 -17.78 29.64
CA CYS A 92 -4.80 -18.21 28.32
C CYS A 92 -3.65 -18.85 27.53
N GLU A 93 -2.47 -18.21 27.48
CA GLU A 93 -1.28 -18.74 26.82
C GLU A 93 -0.91 -20.15 27.31
N HIS A 94 -0.95 -20.38 28.63
CA HIS A 94 -0.63 -21.69 29.19
C HIS A 94 -1.60 -22.79 28.72
N ILE A 95 -2.89 -22.47 28.57
CA ILE A 95 -3.86 -23.41 27.96
C ILE A 95 -3.57 -23.62 26.49
N GLU A 96 -3.27 -22.56 25.74
CA GLU A 96 -2.93 -22.67 24.33
C GLU A 96 -1.70 -23.55 24.10
N LYS A 97 -0.69 -23.47 24.98
CA LYS A 97 0.48 -24.34 24.96
C LYS A 97 0.16 -25.79 25.29
N LEU A 98 -0.73 -26.05 26.26
CA LEU A 98 -1.22 -27.41 26.55
C LEU A 98 -2.04 -27.98 25.38
N LEU A 99 -2.88 -27.16 24.75
CA LEU A 99 -3.61 -27.53 23.53
C LEU A 99 -2.64 -27.80 22.38
N ALA A 100 -1.58 -27.02 22.24
CA ALA A 100 -0.53 -27.28 21.26
C ALA A 100 0.11 -28.66 21.48
N CYS A 101 0.46 -29.02 22.72
CA CYS A 101 0.96 -30.36 23.06
C CYS A 101 -0.03 -31.47 22.69
N LEU A 102 -1.31 -31.31 23.03
CA LEU A 102 -2.34 -32.30 22.72
C LEU A 102 -2.51 -32.50 21.22
N SER A 103 -2.54 -31.40 20.46
CA SER A 103 -2.63 -31.44 18.99
C SER A 103 -1.39 -32.08 18.37
N LEU A 104 -0.19 -31.75 18.84
CA LEU A 104 1.05 -32.41 18.41
C LEU A 104 1.03 -33.91 18.69
N LYS A 105 0.52 -34.32 19.85
CA LYS A 105 0.42 -35.75 20.21
C LYS A 105 -0.55 -36.50 19.29
N LYS A 106 -1.68 -35.89 18.94
CA LYS A 106 -2.63 -36.46 17.95
C LYS A 106 -1.98 -36.62 16.57
N LEU A 107 -1.26 -35.59 16.12
CA LEU A 107 -0.58 -35.55 14.82
C LEU A 107 0.60 -36.53 14.71
N GLN A 108 1.15 -36.98 15.83
CA GLN A 108 2.22 -37.97 15.86
C GLN A 108 1.85 -39.30 15.20
N SER A 109 0.57 -39.66 15.20
CA SER A 109 0.07 -40.84 14.46
C SER A 109 0.32 -40.76 12.95
N ARG A 110 0.35 -39.55 12.39
CA ARG A 110 0.47 -39.27 10.96
C ARG A 110 1.88 -38.81 10.56
N PHE A 111 2.54 -38.01 11.40
CA PHE A 111 3.83 -37.39 11.13
C PHE A 111 4.94 -37.82 12.12
N GLY A 112 4.85 -39.04 12.65
CA GLY A 112 5.71 -39.52 13.74
C GLY A 112 7.21 -39.33 13.51
N ALA A 113 7.72 -39.63 12.31
CA ALA A 113 9.14 -39.51 12.01
C ALA A 113 9.68 -38.08 12.13
N ILE A 114 8.97 -37.10 11.55
CA ILE A 114 9.35 -35.68 11.59
C ILE A 114 9.26 -35.16 13.04
N ILE A 115 8.16 -35.49 13.73
CA ILE A 115 7.92 -35.02 15.10
C ILE A 115 8.96 -35.59 16.06
N GLU A 116 9.30 -36.88 15.96
CA GLU A 116 10.30 -37.52 16.83
C GLU A 116 11.73 -37.01 16.58
N GLN A 117 12.10 -36.79 15.31
CA GLN A 117 13.37 -36.17 14.94
C GLN A 117 13.48 -34.76 15.52
N THR A 118 12.42 -33.97 15.40
CA THR A 118 12.36 -32.59 15.93
C THR A 118 12.45 -32.59 17.45
N MET A 119 11.68 -33.43 18.15
CA MET A 119 11.74 -33.55 19.61
C MET A 119 13.14 -33.91 20.09
N LYS A 120 13.84 -34.80 19.39
CA LYS A 120 15.23 -35.16 19.73
C LYS A 120 16.16 -33.96 19.62
N GLN A 121 16.03 -33.14 18.57
CA GLN A 121 16.85 -31.93 18.39
C GLN A 121 16.55 -30.87 19.46
N VAL A 122 15.27 -30.65 19.80
CA VAL A 122 14.87 -29.78 20.91
C VAL A 122 15.52 -30.24 22.23
N LEU A 123 15.44 -31.53 22.54
CA LEU A 123 16.00 -32.07 23.79
C LEU A 123 17.54 -32.02 23.83
N GLN A 124 18.20 -32.13 22.68
CA GLN A 124 19.64 -31.93 22.54
C GLN A 124 20.02 -30.48 22.85
N LYS A 125 19.32 -29.50 22.25
CA LYS A 125 19.54 -28.07 22.52
C LYS A 125 19.25 -27.68 23.97
N ARG A 126 18.34 -28.40 24.65
CA ARG A 126 18.04 -28.22 26.08
C ARG A 126 19.04 -28.86 27.03
N ASN A 127 20.09 -29.53 26.53
CA ASN A 127 21.02 -30.35 27.33
C ASN A 127 20.31 -31.45 28.17
N LEU A 128 19.13 -31.90 27.73
CA LEU A 128 18.37 -32.98 28.40
C LEU A 128 18.60 -34.33 27.73
N ALA A 129 19.12 -34.34 26.50
CA ALA A 129 19.51 -35.55 25.77
C ALA A 129 20.53 -36.41 26.53
N THR A 130 21.42 -35.79 27.31
CA THR A 130 22.45 -36.49 28.11
C THR A 130 21.88 -37.14 29.38
N LYS A 131 20.70 -36.72 29.85
CA LYS A 131 20.02 -37.32 31.02
C LYS A 131 19.24 -38.59 30.64
N LEU A 132 18.95 -38.80 29.36
CA LEU A 132 18.22 -39.96 28.83
C LEU A 132 19.04 -41.25 28.86
N GLU A 133 20.37 -41.16 28.77
CA GLU A 133 21.26 -42.33 28.75
C GLU A 133 21.17 -43.18 30.02
N ASN A 134 20.61 -42.63 31.11
CA ASN A 134 20.49 -43.28 32.42
C ASN A 134 19.04 -43.50 32.90
N SER A 135 18.01 -43.31 32.05
CA SER A 135 16.59 -43.36 32.47
C SER A 135 15.71 -44.23 31.58
N HIS A 136 14.64 -44.81 32.13
CA HIS A 136 13.60 -45.55 31.38
C HIS A 136 12.61 -44.67 30.61
N LEU A 137 12.86 -43.35 30.51
CA LEU A 137 11.98 -42.38 29.88
C LEU A 137 12.24 -42.25 28.38
N THR A 138 11.17 -41.99 27.62
CA THR A 138 11.28 -41.67 26.19
C THR A 138 11.50 -40.17 25.96
N ASN A 139 12.00 -39.81 24.77
CA ASN A 139 12.08 -38.42 24.33
C ASN A 139 10.71 -37.70 24.41
N GLN A 140 9.61 -38.44 24.21
CA GLN A 140 8.27 -37.88 24.30
C GLN A 140 7.91 -37.53 25.76
N ASP A 141 8.22 -38.41 26.70
CA ASP A 141 7.95 -38.19 28.14
C ASP A 141 8.65 -36.91 28.63
N LEU A 142 9.93 -36.72 28.29
CA LEU A 142 10.68 -35.52 28.67
C LEU A 142 10.21 -34.25 27.96
N PHE A 143 9.82 -34.34 26.68
CA PHE A 143 9.34 -33.19 25.94
C PHE A 143 7.99 -32.68 26.49
N TYR A 144 7.00 -33.56 26.66
CA TYR A 144 5.66 -33.21 27.14
C TYR A 144 5.61 -32.89 28.63
N SER A 145 6.66 -33.21 29.39
CA SER A 145 6.77 -32.76 30.78
C SER A 145 6.87 -31.24 30.91
N LYS A 146 7.50 -30.56 29.94
CA LYS A 146 7.69 -29.10 29.93
C LYS A 146 6.84 -28.45 28.84
N ALA A 147 5.52 -28.47 29.04
CA ALA A 147 4.54 -27.93 28.11
C ALA A 147 4.64 -26.40 27.94
N THR A 148 5.20 -25.67 28.90
CA THR A 148 5.38 -24.21 28.78
C THR A 148 6.40 -23.81 27.71
N LYS A 149 7.28 -24.73 27.32
CA LYS A 149 8.38 -24.51 26.35
C LYS A 149 8.10 -25.09 24.96
N VAL A 150 6.84 -25.19 24.55
CA VAL A 150 6.50 -25.80 23.24
C VAL A 150 6.93 -24.93 22.05
N ASP A 151 7.16 -23.64 22.28
CA ASP A 151 7.71 -22.67 21.33
C ASP A 151 9.01 -23.13 20.66
N ASP A 152 9.94 -23.73 21.40
CA ASP A 152 11.20 -24.24 20.83
C ASP A 152 10.97 -25.27 19.71
N PHE A 153 9.89 -26.05 19.79
CA PHE A 153 9.60 -27.12 18.83
C PHE A 153 9.35 -26.58 17.42
N PHE A 154 8.62 -25.48 17.29
CA PHE A 154 8.29 -24.90 15.99
C PHE A 154 9.53 -24.30 15.33
N TRP A 155 10.43 -23.70 16.10
CA TRP A 155 11.71 -23.23 15.58
C TRP A 155 12.59 -24.37 15.08
N GLU A 156 12.61 -25.51 15.77
CA GLU A 156 13.33 -26.68 15.27
C GLU A 156 12.72 -27.23 13.97
N LEU A 157 11.39 -27.16 13.78
CA LEU A 157 10.78 -27.54 12.50
C LEU A 157 11.29 -26.67 11.35
N ILE A 158 11.34 -25.36 11.55
CA ILE A 158 11.87 -24.41 10.57
C ILE A 158 13.36 -24.63 10.33
N ASP A 159 14.15 -24.92 11.37
CA ASP A 159 15.57 -25.26 11.23
C ASP A 159 15.77 -26.56 10.44
N LEU A 160 14.87 -27.54 10.56
CA LEU A 160 14.89 -28.76 9.75
C LEU A 160 14.64 -28.44 8.27
N GLU A 161 13.60 -27.67 7.96
CA GLU A 161 13.33 -27.23 6.58
C GLU A 161 14.50 -26.41 6.02
N GLN A 162 15.05 -25.48 6.81
CA GLN A 162 16.18 -24.66 6.40
C GLN A 162 17.43 -25.48 6.09
N LYS A 163 17.69 -26.56 6.85
CA LYS A 163 18.80 -27.49 6.59
C LYS A 163 18.59 -28.23 5.27
N GLU A 164 17.38 -28.75 5.02
CA GLU A 164 17.04 -29.44 3.77
C GLU A 164 17.13 -28.50 2.56
N MET A 165 16.67 -27.26 2.67
CA MET A 165 16.80 -26.23 1.64
C MET A 165 18.27 -25.88 1.34
N ASN A 166 19.17 -26.05 2.31
CA ASN A 166 20.61 -25.72 2.17
C ASN A 166 21.47 -26.90 1.70
N LEU A 167 20.96 -28.14 1.74
CA LEU A 167 21.73 -29.36 1.44
C LEU A 167 21.82 -29.71 -0.06
N ASP A 168 21.37 -28.82 -0.95
CA ASP A 168 21.49 -28.87 -2.42
C ASP A 168 20.87 -30.10 -3.12
N HIS A 169 19.63 -29.98 -3.59
CA HIS A 169 19.16 -30.55 -4.87
C HIS A 169 18.15 -29.58 -5.50
N SER A 170 18.12 -29.46 -6.83
CA SER A 170 17.30 -28.49 -7.58
C SER A 170 15.80 -28.47 -7.25
N ASN A 171 15.29 -29.42 -6.47
CA ASN A 171 13.94 -29.43 -5.94
C ASN A 171 13.99 -29.73 -4.43
N PRO A 172 13.48 -28.83 -3.57
CA PRO A 172 13.31 -29.14 -2.16
C PRO A 172 12.29 -30.27 -1.92
N ASP A 173 12.38 -30.95 -0.78
CA ASP A 173 11.39 -31.98 -0.42
C ASP A 173 10.03 -31.33 -0.11
N GLU A 174 9.20 -31.30 -1.14
CA GLU A 174 7.85 -30.77 -1.07
C GLU A 174 7.01 -31.47 0.02
N ASN A 175 7.24 -32.77 0.26
CA ASN A 175 6.46 -33.52 1.25
C ASN A 175 6.82 -33.10 2.67
N LEU A 176 8.08 -32.78 2.93
CA LEU A 176 8.51 -32.25 4.22
C LEU A 176 7.84 -30.90 4.47
N ILE A 177 7.90 -29.98 3.51
CA ILE A 177 7.36 -28.63 3.65
C ILE A 177 5.83 -28.66 3.79
N ILE A 178 5.16 -29.53 3.02
CA ILE A 178 3.71 -29.77 3.17
C ILE A 178 3.40 -30.33 4.57
N ALA A 179 4.17 -31.32 5.05
CA ALA A 179 3.94 -31.93 6.35
C ALA A 179 4.15 -30.95 7.50
N VAL A 180 5.20 -30.12 7.45
CA VAL A 180 5.44 -29.07 8.45
C VAL A 180 4.35 -28.02 8.42
N THR A 181 3.93 -27.58 7.22
CA THR A 181 2.79 -26.65 7.06
C THR A 181 1.52 -27.24 7.65
N ASP A 182 1.20 -28.50 7.36
CA ASP A 182 0.04 -29.21 7.92
C ASP A 182 0.15 -29.33 9.47
N ILE A 183 1.33 -29.56 10.03
CA ILE A 183 1.53 -29.61 11.49
C ILE A 183 1.24 -28.23 12.11
N ILE A 184 1.81 -27.16 11.54
CA ILE A 184 1.62 -25.79 12.03
C ILE A 184 0.15 -25.39 11.92
N THR A 185 -0.49 -25.58 10.76
CA THR A 185 -1.89 -25.15 10.54
C THR A 185 -2.87 -25.91 11.43
N ASN A 186 -2.69 -27.23 11.63
CA ASN A 186 -3.56 -28.00 12.52
C ASN A 186 -3.39 -27.59 13.98
N VAL A 187 -2.15 -27.42 14.46
CA VAL A 187 -1.92 -27.03 15.87
C VAL A 187 -2.48 -25.63 16.15
N PHE A 188 -2.17 -24.66 15.29
CA PHE A 188 -2.64 -23.29 15.51
C PHE A 188 -4.11 -23.08 15.12
N GLY A 189 -4.67 -23.90 14.23
CA GLY A 189 -6.11 -23.96 13.97
C GLY A 189 -6.90 -24.33 15.22
N GLU A 190 -6.49 -25.36 15.96
CA GLU A 190 -7.11 -25.74 17.24
C GLU A 190 -7.01 -24.63 18.30
N ILE A 191 -5.87 -23.94 18.35
CA ILE A 191 -5.69 -22.77 19.23
C ILE A 191 -6.63 -21.63 18.82
N CYS A 192 -6.77 -21.34 17.54
CA CYS A 192 -7.69 -20.33 17.03
C CYS A 192 -9.16 -20.66 17.37
N LEU A 193 -9.57 -21.93 17.24
CA LEU A 193 -10.91 -22.39 17.63
C LEU A 193 -11.15 -22.22 19.14
N TYR A 194 -10.16 -22.57 19.97
CA TYR A 194 -10.24 -22.35 21.41
C TYR A 194 -10.40 -20.85 21.75
N ARG A 195 -9.65 -19.97 21.08
CA ARG A 195 -9.78 -18.52 21.26
C ARG A 195 -11.14 -17.98 20.84
N GLN A 196 -11.71 -18.48 19.75
CA GLN A 196 -13.05 -18.06 19.30
C GLN A 196 -14.14 -18.45 20.30
N THR A 197 -14.02 -19.62 20.92
CA THR A 197 -15.00 -20.15 21.88
C THR A 197 -14.84 -19.55 23.28
N ASN A 198 -13.60 -19.41 23.76
CA ASN A 198 -13.30 -19.05 25.15
C ASN A 198 -12.68 -17.66 25.32
N GLY A 199 -12.47 -16.90 24.25
CA GLY A 199 -11.81 -15.58 24.29
C GLY A 199 -12.55 -14.55 25.17
N SER A 200 -13.87 -14.67 25.32
CA SER A 200 -14.67 -13.80 26.21
C SER A 200 -14.33 -13.98 27.69
N ILE A 201 -13.85 -15.16 28.09
CA ILE A 201 -13.47 -15.48 29.47
C ILE A 201 -12.22 -14.68 29.88
N TYR A 202 -11.29 -14.52 28.92
CA TYR A 202 -9.99 -13.88 29.13
C TYR A 202 -9.96 -12.41 28.73
N GLY A 203 -11.04 -11.90 28.12
CA GLY A 203 -11.19 -10.49 27.75
C GLY A 203 -11.03 -9.59 28.97
N SER A 204 -9.83 -9.03 29.15
CA SER A 204 -9.58 -8.00 30.14
C SER A 204 -10.09 -6.66 29.61
N ILE A 205 -10.63 -5.84 30.52
CA ILE A 205 -10.72 -4.39 30.32
C ILE A 205 -9.35 -3.93 29.81
N ILE A 206 -9.34 -3.30 28.64
CA ILE A 206 -8.15 -2.76 28.00
C ILE A 206 -7.43 -1.89 29.04
N ILE A 207 -6.34 -2.41 29.60
CA ILE A 207 -5.48 -1.62 30.46
C ILE A 207 -4.70 -0.73 29.50
N ALA A 208 -4.95 0.59 29.57
CA ALA A 208 -4.12 1.56 28.88
C ALA A 208 -2.65 1.28 29.24
N ASP A 209 -1.79 1.19 28.22
CA ASP A 209 -0.34 0.89 28.31
C ASP A 209 0.06 -0.58 28.57
N CYS A 210 -0.83 -1.56 28.38
CA CYS A 210 -0.39 -2.95 28.26
C CYS A 210 0.22 -3.20 26.88
N ASP A 211 1.54 -3.34 26.83
CA ASP A 211 2.29 -3.91 25.70
C ASP A 211 1.96 -5.42 25.60
N PHE A 212 0.70 -5.75 25.31
CA PHE A 212 0.27 -7.13 25.17
C PHE A 212 0.85 -7.73 23.89
N ILE A 213 1.82 -8.60 24.07
CA ILE A 213 2.38 -9.43 23.03
C ILE A 213 1.93 -10.85 23.35
N VAL A 214 1.02 -11.39 22.53
CA VAL A 214 0.70 -12.83 22.57
C VAL A 214 2.02 -13.58 22.35
N TRP A 215 2.28 -14.69 23.02
CA TRP A 215 3.48 -15.52 22.75
C TRP A 215 3.62 -15.93 21.27
N ASN A 216 2.49 -16.02 20.56
CA ASN A 216 2.43 -16.19 19.10
C ASN A 216 2.89 -14.96 18.28
N SER A 217 3.23 -13.85 18.92
CA SER A 217 3.41 -12.51 18.33
C SER A 217 4.71 -11.82 18.76
N GLU A 218 5.55 -12.46 19.59
CA GLU A 218 6.83 -11.87 20.02
C GLU A 218 7.75 -11.58 18.83
N GLN A 219 8.29 -10.35 18.76
CA GLN A 219 9.27 -9.93 17.74
C GLN A 219 10.71 -10.14 18.24
N HIS A 220 10.95 -11.26 18.91
CA HIS A 220 12.28 -11.68 19.34
C HIS A 220 12.69 -12.93 18.56
N HIS A 221 13.97 -13.28 18.62
CA HIS A 221 14.56 -14.44 17.94
C HIS A 221 13.84 -15.78 18.22
N SER A 222 12.97 -15.84 19.24
CA SER A 222 12.12 -16.97 19.64
C SER A 222 10.63 -16.82 19.30
N GLY A 223 10.21 -15.78 18.57
CA GLY A 223 8.80 -15.52 18.27
C GLY A 223 8.16 -16.45 17.24
N ILE A 224 7.02 -17.05 17.59
CA ILE A 224 6.32 -18.02 16.70
C ILE A 224 5.79 -17.37 15.41
N ARG A 225 5.50 -16.06 15.41
CA ARG A 225 5.10 -15.36 14.18
C ARG A 225 6.19 -15.41 13.11
N ASP A 226 7.44 -15.21 13.50
CA ASP A 226 8.57 -15.26 12.57
C ASP A 226 8.74 -16.68 12.02
N CYS A 227 8.41 -17.71 12.81
CA CYS A 227 8.31 -19.09 12.35
C CYS A 227 7.23 -19.24 11.25
N TRP A 228 6.03 -18.68 11.41
CA TRP A 228 4.99 -18.77 10.37
C TRP A 228 5.35 -17.98 9.11
N VAL A 229 5.94 -16.79 9.25
CA VAL A 229 6.38 -15.99 8.10
C VAL A 229 7.51 -16.69 7.35
N LYS A 230 8.44 -17.34 8.06
CA LYS A 230 9.47 -18.20 7.45
C LYS A 230 8.87 -19.42 6.77
N GLN A 231 7.89 -20.09 7.38
CA GLN A 231 7.15 -21.20 6.76
C GLN A 231 6.52 -20.76 5.44
N LEU A 232 5.87 -19.60 5.43
CA LEU A 232 5.25 -19.05 4.23
C LEU A 232 6.30 -18.76 3.15
N ASP A 233 7.44 -18.20 3.52
CA ASP A 233 8.53 -17.93 2.58
C ASP A 233 9.15 -19.22 2.01
N PHE A 234 9.36 -20.25 2.84
CA PHE A 234 9.80 -21.56 2.37
C PHE A 234 8.77 -22.22 1.45
N PHE A 235 7.49 -22.16 1.81
CA PHE A 235 6.41 -22.70 1.00
C PHE A 235 6.36 -22.00 -0.38
N VAL A 236 6.44 -20.66 -0.41
CA VAL A 236 6.45 -19.88 -1.66
C VAL A 236 7.68 -20.19 -2.53
N ARG A 237 8.87 -20.33 -1.93
CA ARG A 237 10.10 -20.69 -2.64
C ARG A 237 10.06 -22.11 -3.18
N CYS A 238 9.59 -23.06 -2.37
CA CYS A 238 9.50 -24.48 -2.72
C CYS A 238 8.66 -24.70 -3.97
N PHE A 239 7.47 -24.09 -4.02
CA PHE A 239 6.55 -24.22 -5.15
C PHE A 239 6.79 -23.18 -6.27
N GLN A 240 7.89 -22.40 -6.18
CA GLN A 240 8.30 -21.38 -7.16
C GLN A 240 7.19 -20.40 -7.57
N ILE A 241 6.29 -20.08 -6.62
CA ILE A 241 5.12 -19.21 -6.85
C ILE A 241 5.56 -17.79 -7.25
N ASP A 242 6.77 -17.39 -6.84
CA ASP A 242 7.35 -16.09 -7.19
C ASP A 242 7.90 -16.00 -8.63
N SER A 243 8.22 -17.13 -9.25
CA SER A 243 8.80 -17.15 -10.59
C SER A 243 7.71 -16.84 -11.63
N THR A 244 7.95 -15.81 -12.45
CA THR A 244 7.09 -15.40 -13.58
C THR A 244 6.97 -16.47 -14.69
N LEU A 245 7.54 -17.66 -14.47
CA LEU A 245 7.72 -18.74 -15.45
C LEU A 245 7.06 -20.06 -15.06
N SER A 246 6.25 -20.10 -13.98
CA SER A 246 5.31 -21.21 -13.83
C SER A 246 4.20 -21.03 -14.87
N ALA A 247 4.49 -21.47 -16.09
CA ALA A 247 3.49 -21.94 -17.01
C ALA A 247 2.73 -23.05 -16.29
N ILE A 248 1.65 -22.67 -15.60
CA ILE A 248 0.61 -23.58 -15.11
C ILE A 248 0.19 -24.39 -16.34
N SER A 249 0.74 -25.58 -16.49
CA SER A 249 0.35 -26.54 -17.50
C SER A 249 -1.12 -26.88 -17.25
N VAL A 250 -1.95 -26.43 -18.19
CA VAL A 250 -3.37 -26.10 -18.02
C VAL A 250 -4.30 -27.28 -17.70
N GLU A 251 -3.87 -28.53 -17.63
CA GLU A 251 -4.85 -29.65 -17.61
C GLU A 251 -4.60 -30.80 -16.62
N THR A 252 -3.50 -30.82 -15.84
CA THR A 252 -3.22 -31.92 -14.90
C THR A 252 -2.88 -31.53 -13.47
N ASP A 253 -2.64 -30.25 -13.16
CA ASP A 253 -2.17 -29.80 -11.83
C ASP A 253 -3.24 -29.07 -10.97
N ASP A 254 -4.49 -28.96 -11.44
CA ASP A 254 -5.54 -28.19 -10.73
C ASP A 254 -5.81 -28.72 -9.31
N GLU A 255 -5.86 -30.04 -9.11
CA GLU A 255 -6.06 -30.63 -7.78
C GLU A 255 -4.88 -30.35 -6.84
N ARG A 256 -3.65 -30.40 -7.36
CA ARG A 256 -2.43 -30.12 -6.59
C ARG A 256 -2.39 -28.65 -6.18
N TRP A 257 -2.65 -27.73 -7.10
CA TRP A 257 -2.72 -26.29 -6.81
C TRP A 257 -3.90 -25.93 -5.89
N ASN A 258 -5.02 -26.66 -5.97
CA ASN A 258 -6.12 -26.54 -5.01
C ASN A 258 -5.70 -26.95 -3.60
N GLN A 259 -4.92 -28.02 -3.43
CA GLN A 259 -4.41 -28.44 -2.12
C GLN A 259 -3.34 -27.48 -1.58
N ILE A 260 -2.42 -27.03 -2.43
CA ILE A 260 -1.40 -26.02 -2.09
C ILE A 260 -2.07 -24.71 -1.69
N GLY A 261 -3.06 -24.26 -2.46
CA GLY A 261 -3.86 -23.08 -2.18
C GLY A 261 -4.65 -23.17 -0.88
N GLN A 262 -5.13 -24.37 -0.50
CA GLN A 262 -5.81 -24.57 0.79
C GLN A 262 -4.84 -24.36 1.95
N ARG A 263 -3.68 -25.00 1.90
CA ARG A 263 -2.67 -24.90 2.96
C ARG A 263 -2.14 -23.48 3.11
N LEU A 264 -1.90 -22.79 1.99
CA LEU A 264 -1.47 -21.41 1.98
C LEU A 264 -2.59 -20.48 2.51
N ASN A 265 -3.85 -20.75 2.18
CA ASN A 265 -4.99 -20.02 2.73
C ASN A 265 -5.07 -20.19 4.25
N ASP A 266 -4.95 -21.41 4.76
CA ASP A 266 -5.05 -21.70 6.19
C ASP A 266 -3.90 -21.08 6.97
N LEU A 267 -2.67 -21.14 6.43
CA LEU A 267 -1.51 -20.46 7.00
C LEU A 267 -1.68 -18.94 6.99
N THR A 268 -2.17 -18.38 5.88
CA THR A 268 -2.46 -16.94 5.76
C THR A 268 -3.50 -16.50 6.78
N ASP A 269 -4.56 -17.30 6.98
CA ASP A 269 -5.61 -17.00 7.93
C ASP A 269 -5.06 -16.94 9.36
N ILE A 270 -4.22 -17.91 9.76
CA ILE A 270 -3.59 -17.92 11.08
C ILE A 270 -2.69 -16.70 11.30
N ILE A 271 -1.85 -16.35 10.31
CA ILE A 271 -0.94 -15.21 10.39
C ILE A 271 -1.74 -13.91 10.52
N CYS A 272 -2.70 -13.68 9.64
CA CYS A 272 -3.47 -12.45 9.60
C CYS A 272 -4.40 -12.31 10.83
N ASP A 273 -5.07 -13.37 11.28
CA ASP A 273 -5.87 -13.35 12.51
C ASP A 273 -5.03 -12.99 13.72
N ASN A 274 -3.78 -13.48 13.79
CA ASN A 274 -2.87 -13.13 14.88
C ASN A 274 -2.47 -11.64 14.89
N PHE A 275 -2.22 -11.04 13.72
CA PHE A 275 -1.97 -9.60 13.61
C PHE A 275 -3.20 -8.78 14.03
N VAL A 276 -4.39 -9.17 13.57
CA VAL A 276 -5.66 -8.51 13.94
C VAL A 276 -5.89 -8.60 15.45
N LEU A 277 -5.61 -9.76 16.06
CA LEU A 277 -5.69 -9.92 17.51
C LEU A 277 -4.74 -8.97 18.24
N GLN A 278 -3.48 -8.85 17.82
CA GLN A 278 -2.54 -7.93 18.47
C GLN A 278 -2.93 -6.46 18.29
N LEU A 279 -3.42 -6.08 17.11
CA LEU A 279 -3.91 -4.73 16.85
C LEU A 279 -5.10 -4.36 17.75
N LYS A 280 -6.01 -5.30 18.07
CA LYS A 280 -7.14 -5.06 18.98
C LYS A 280 -6.73 -4.64 20.40
N TYR A 281 -5.56 -5.09 20.88
CA TYR A 281 -5.08 -4.77 22.22
C TYR A 281 -4.17 -3.53 22.27
N LEU A 282 -3.76 -3.00 21.12
CA LEU A 282 -2.94 -1.80 21.03
C LEU A 282 -3.83 -0.57 20.77
N THR A 283 -3.55 0.54 21.45
CA THR A 283 -4.31 1.78 21.27
C THR A 283 -3.99 2.44 19.92
N GLU A 284 -5.04 2.87 19.20
CA GLU A 284 -4.94 3.63 17.96
C GLU A 284 -4.24 4.98 18.23
N GLY A 285 -2.99 5.12 17.78
CA GLY A 285 -2.17 6.33 17.98
C GLY A 285 -0.76 6.07 18.52
N ASN A 286 -0.48 4.88 19.05
CA ASN A 286 0.87 4.48 19.46
C ASN A 286 1.75 4.24 18.21
N GLU A 287 3.02 4.66 18.25
CA GLU A 287 4.01 4.35 17.20
C GLU A 287 4.09 2.84 16.96
N LYS A 288 4.03 2.03 18.03
CA LYS A 288 4.02 0.55 17.95
C LYS A 288 2.81 0.00 17.20
N HIS A 289 1.64 0.63 17.35
CA HIS A 289 0.44 0.25 16.59
C HIS A 289 0.64 0.58 15.11
N SER A 290 1.23 1.75 14.79
CA SER A 290 1.49 2.15 13.40
C SER A 290 2.52 1.26 12.70
N THR A 291 3.59 0.85 13.39
CA THR A 291 4.62 -0.05 12.83
C THR A 291 4.06 -1.45 12.61
N LEU A 292 3.33 -1.98 13.59
CA LEU A 292 2.68 -3.28 13.46
C LEU A 292 1.64 -3.30 12.33
N ARG A 293 0.87 -2.22 12.18
CA ARG A 293 -0.10 -2.11 11.08
C ARG A 293 0.56 -2.11 9.71
N ARG A 294 1.68 -1.39 9.53
CA ARG A 294 2.44 -1.43 8.27
C ARG A 294 3.00 -2.82 7.97
N GLN A 295 3.50 -3.51 8.99
CA GLN A 295 3.98 -4.90 8.85
C GLN A 295 2.84 -5.84 8.46
N PHE A 296 1.68 -5.71 9.13
CA PHE A 296 0.48 -6.46 8.79
C PHE A 296 0.06 -6.22 7.34
N GLU A 297 -0.05 -4.97 6.90
CA GLU A 297 -0.40 -4.61 5.52
C GLU A 297 0.58 -5.22 4.52
N SER A 298 1.89 -5.13 4.78
CA SER A 298 2.92 -5.72 3.90
C SER A 298 2.86 -7.24 3.82
N ILE A 299 2.68 -7.93 4.96
CA ILE A 299 2.62 -9.40 5.01
C ILE A 299 1.31 -9.89 4.38
N ARG A 300 0.18 -9.26 4.74
CA ARG A 300 -1.15 -9.55 4.18
C ARG A 300 -1.12 -9.47 2.66
N SER A 301 -0.57 -8.39 2.09
CA SER A 301 -0.50 -8.25 0.64
C SER A 301 0.43 -9.30 0.01
N LYS A 302 1.59 -9.62 0.62
CA LYS A 302 2.47 -10.69 0.14
C LYS A 302 1.75 -12.05 0.08
N CYS A 303 1.09 -12.45 1.17
CA CYS A 303 0.39 -13.73 1.26
C CYS A 303 -0.74 -13.87 0.22
N LEU A 304 -1.56 -12.82 0.11
CA LEU A 304 -2.68 -12.80 -0.80
C LEU A 304 -2.23 -12.72 -2.27
N GLU A 305 -1.14 -12.02 -2.59
CA GLU A 305 -0.55 -12.02 -3.93
C GLU A 305 -0.06 -13.42 -4.33
N SER A 306 0.56 -14.17 -3.42
CA SER A 306 0.95 -15.55 -3.68
C SER A 306 -0.27 -16.43 -4.03
N LEU A 307 -1.40 -16.27 -3.33
CA LEU A 307 -2.64 -16.99 -3.63
C LEU A 307 -3.27 -16.55 -4.96
N LEU A 308 -3.19 -15.26 -5.30
CA LEU A 308 -3.69 -14.72 -6.56
C LEU A 308 -2.94 -15.30 -7.76
N ARG A 309 -1.62 -15.45 -7.66
CA ARG A 309 -0.79 -16.08 -8.71
C ARG A 309 -1.15 -17.54 -8.98
N ILE A 310 -1.61 -18.27 -7.95
CA ILE A 310 -2.12 -19.65 -8.07
C ILE A 310 -3.56 -19.69 -8.63
N LYS A 311 -4.15 -18.54 -8.96
CA LYS A 311 -5.51 -18.38 -9.51
C LYS A 311 -6.62 -18.89 -8.58
N GLN A 312 -6.38 -18.88 -7.27
CA GLN A 312 -7.37 -19.29 -6.25
C GLN A 312 -8.34 -18.15 -5.91
N TYR A 313 -9.03 -17.61 -6.92
CA TYR A 313 -9.80 -16.37 -6.80
C TYR A 313 -10.83 -16.39 -5.66
N ASN A 314 -11.59 -17.48 -5.50
CA ASN A 314 -12.61 -17.56 -4.44
C ASN A 314 -12.02 -17.45 -3.03
N ARG A 315 -10.86 -18.07 -2.79
CA ARG A 315 -10.18 -18.02 -1.48
C ARG A 315 -9.56 -16.66 -1.22
N VAL A 316 -8.93 -16.09 -2.24
CA VAL A 316 -8.39 -14.71 -2.18
C VAL A 316 -9.49 -13.72 -1.86
N ALA A 317 -10.65 -13.81 -2.52
CA ALA A 317 -11.78 -12.93 -2.26
C ALA A 317 -12.25 -13.03 -0.80
N LEU A 318 -12.44 -14.24 -0.27
CA LEU A 318 -12.87 -14.44 1.12
C LEU A 318 -11.85 -13.89 2.14
N LEU A 319 -10.55 -14.15 1.96
CA LEU A 319 -9.51 -13.65 2.87
C LEU A 319 -9.32 -12.13 2.73
N ALA A 320 -9.31 -11.60 1.51
CA ALA A 320 -9.15 -10.17 1.27
C ALA A 320 -10.38 -9.38 1.76
N GLU A 321 -11.59 -9.96 1.72
CA GLU A 321 -12.77 -9.42 2.41
C GLU A 321 -12.61 -9.47 3.93
N LYS A 322 -12.16 -10.61 4.50
CA LYS A 322 -11.99 -10.79 5.95
C LYS A 322 -10.98 -9.81 6.53
N TYR A 323 -9.87 -9.58 5.82
CA TYR A 323 -8.76 -8.73 6.28
C TYR A 323 -8.71 -7.35 5.64
N GLU A 324 -9.69 -7.02 4.80
CA GLU A 324 -9.87 -5.70 4.19
C GLU A 324 -8.64 -5.25 3.38
N ASP A 325 -8.16 -6.12 2.49
CA ASP A 325 -7.13 -5.78 1.49
C ASP A 325 -7.78 -5.31 0.20
N PHE A 326 -8.02 -4.00 0.10
CA PHE A 326 -8.73 -3.42 -1.03
C PHE A 326 -7.93 -3.51 -2.33
N ASP A 327 -6.60 -3.33 -2.29
CA ASP A 327 -5.76 -3.36 -3.49
C ASP A 327 -5.85 -4.73 -4.19
N ILE A 328 -5.90 -5.82 -3.42
CA ILE A 328 -6.00 -7.17 -3.98
C ILE A 328 -7.42 -7.50 -4.44
N LEU A 329 -8.45 -7.04 -3.73
CA LEU A 329 -9.84 -7.16 -4.23
C LEU A 329 -10.00 -6.47 -5.58
N ILE A 330 -9.41 -5.29 -5.76
CA ILE A 330 -9.45 -4.55 -7.02
C ILE A 330 -8.68 -5.31 -8.13
N LYS A 331 -7.46 -5.78 -7.83
CA LYS A 331 -6.68 -6.62 -8.77
C LYS A 331 -7.48 -7.85 -9.20
N LEU A 332 -8.13 -8.55 -8.26
CA LEU A 332 -8.93 -9.74 -8.52
C LEU A 332 -10.14 -9.43 -9.42
N CYS A 333 -10.87 -8.34 -9.15
CA CYS A 333 -12.01 -7.94 -9.98
C CYS A 333 -11.57 -7.58 -11.41
N GLU A 334 -10.38 -6.99 -11.59
CA GLU A 334 -9.85 -6.64 -12.91
C GLU A 334 -9.29 -7.84 -13.67
N GLU A 335 -8.68 -8.82 -13.00
CA GLU A 335 -8.23 -10.08 -13.63
C GLU A 335 -9.41 -10.98 -14.06
N THR A 336 -10.52 -10.94 -13.32
CA THR A 336 -11.73 -11.70 -13.61
C THR A 336 -12.74 -10.94 -14.48
N ASP A 337 -12.46 -9.67 -14.80
CA ASP A 337 -13.35 -8.70 -15.46
C ASP A 337 -14.77 -8.65 -14.85
N ASN A 338 -14.87 -8.87 -13.53
CA ASN A 338 -16.13 -8.96 -12.80
C ASN A 338 -16.54 -7.62 -12.20
N GLN A 339 -17.17 -6.79 -13.04
CA GLN A 339 -17.66 -5.45 -12.63
C GLN A 339 -18.75 -5.52 -11.55
N ASP A 340 -19.57 -6.58 -11.52
CA ASP A 340 -20.64 -6.71 -10.52
C ASP A 340 -20.09 -6.90 -9.10
N GLN A 341 -19.01 -7.68 -8.95
CA GLN A 341 -18.32 -7.82 -7.67
C GLN A 341 -17.64 -6.53 -7.22
N LEU A 342 -17.02 -5.79 -8.15
CA LEU A 342 -16.43 -4.49 -7.85
C LEU A 342 -17.49 -3.52 -7.30
N ASN A 343 -18.70 -3.54 -7.88
CA ASN A 343 -19.82 -2.71 -7.45
C ASN A 343 -20.35 -3.13 -6.07
N HIS A 344 -20.38 -4.44 -5.81
CA HIS A 344 -20.71 -4.96 -4.50
C HIS A 344 -19.71 -4.49 -3.42
N TYR A 345 -18.41 -4.55 -3.69
CA TYR A 345 -17.39 -4.08 -2.76
C TYR A 345 -17.42 -2.58 -2.53
N THR A 346 -17.65 -1.80 -3.59
CA THR A 346 -17.82 -0.35 -3.49
C THR A 346 -18.96 0.02 -2.54
N LYS A 347 -20.11 -0.68 -2.63
CA LYS A 347 -21.25 -0.44 -1.72
C LYS A 347 -20.99 -0.97 -0.31
N ARG A 348 -20.35 -2.13 -0.17
CA ARG A 348 -20.12 -2.77 1.13
C ARG A 348 -19.09 -2.02 1.98
N PHE A 349 -18.08 -1.43 1.35
CA PHE A 349 -16.96 -0.77 2.00
C PHE A 349 -16.93 0.75 1.78
N GLU A 350 -18.08 1.36 1.47
CA GLU A 350 -18.25 2.80 1.25
C GLU A 350 -17.69 3.62 2.43
N CYS A 351 -18.10 3.28 3.65
CA CYS A 351 -17.63 3.95 4.88
C CYS A 351 -16.14 3.75 5.19
N LYS A 352 -15.47 2.81 4.51
CA LYS A 352 -14.04 2.49 4.72
C LYS A 352 -13.14 3.08 3.64
N GLY A 353 -13.70 3.83 2.68
CA GLY A 353 -12.94 4.52 1.65
C GLY A 353 -12.50 3.62 0.50
N PHE A 354 -13.22 2.53 0.20
CA PHE A 354 -12.90 1.65 -0.93
C PHE A 354 -12.81 2.41 -2.27
N SER A 355 -13.73 3.34 -2.53
CA SER A 355 -13.73 4.20 -3.72
C SER A 355 -12.41 4.94 -3.89
N LYS A 356 -11.85 5.48 -2.79
CA LYS A 356 -10.58 6.21 -2.81
C LYS A 356 -9.42 5.29 -3.19
N ASN A 357 -9.34 4.11 -2.58
CA ASN A 357 -8.30 3.12 -2.91
C ASN A 357 -8.43 2.63 -4.37
N LEU A 358 -9.66 2.46 -4.88
CA LEU A 358 -9.92 2.14 -6.28
C LEU A 358 -9.38 3.20 -7.23
N PHE A 359 -9.60 4.49 -6.93
CA PHE A 359 -9.08 5.58 -7.74
C PHE A 359 -7.55 5.67 -7.67
N GLU A 360 -6.96 5.51 -6.49
CA GLU A 360 -5.49 5.44 -6.34
C GLU A 360 -4.89 4.28 -7.15
N TRP A 361 -5.55 3.12 -7.15
CA TRP A 361 -5.13 1.98 -7.95
C TRP A 361 -5.20 2.26 -9.46
N TYR A 362 -6.33 2.80 -9.95
CA TYR A 362 -6.47 3.15 -11.36
C TYR A 362 -5.48 4.21 -11.83
N LEU A 363 -5.08 5.14 -10.96
CA LEU A 363 -4.03 6.11 -11.26
C LEU A 363 -2.66 5.44 -11.39
N LYS A 364 -2.30 4.53 -10.48
CA LYS A 364 -1.02 3.80 -10.51
C LYS A 364 -0.87 2.94 -11.77
N GLU A 365 -1.95 2.27 -12.17
CA GLU A 365 -1.98 1.40 -13.37
C GLU A 365 -2.15 2.18 -14.68
N GLY A 366 -2.32 3.51 -14.64
CA GLY A 366 -2.54 4.33 -15.84
C GLY A 366 -3.92 4.13 -16.51
N LYS A 367 -4.86 3.45 -15.84
CA LYS A 367 -6.22 3.16 -16.33
C LYS A 367 -7.20 4.33 -16.09
N GLN A 368 -6.77 5.56 -16.38
CA GLN A 368 -7.51 6.80 -16.13
C GLN A 368 -8.85 6.86 -16.87
N ALA A 369 -8.90 6.31 -18.09
CA ALA A 369 -10.15 6.25 -18.86
C ALA A 369 -11.21 5.40 -18.17
N LYS A 370 -10.82 4.25 -17.61
CA LYS A 370 -11.73 3.38 -16.85
C LYS A 370 -12.23 4.08 -15.60
N MET A 371 -11.36 4.74 -14.85
CA MET A 371 -11.72 5.55 -13.66
C MET A 371 -12.78 6.61 -13.97
N LEU A 372 -12.62 7.33 -15.08
CA LEU A 372 -13.59 8.36 -15.49
C LEU A 372 -14.91 7.76 -15.97
N SER A 373 -14.89 6.58 -16.60
CA SER A 373 -16.11 5.86 -16.99
C SER A 373 -16.82 5.18 -15.81
N SER A 374 -16.06 4.70 -14.81
CA SER A 374 -16.57 4.02 -13.61
C SER A 374 -17.20 4.98 -12.61
N SER A 375 -17.08 6.30 -12.83
CA SER A 375 -17.84 7.33 -12.11
C SER A 375 -19.36 7.23 -12.32
N THR A 376 -19.80 6.43 -13.30
CA THR A 376 -21.22 6.05 -13.43
C THR A 376 -21.66 5.05 -12.36
N ILE A 377 -20.72 4.37 -11.71
CA ILE A 377 -20.97 3.24 -10.81
C ILE A 377 -20.64 3.56 -9.35
N SER A 378 -19.65 4.42 -9.12
CA SER A 378 -19.29 4.99 -7.81
C SER A 378 -19.90 6.39 -7.66
N SER A 379 -20.17 6.82 -6.42
CA SER A 379 -20.71 8.14 -6.14
C SER A 379 -19.83 9.22 -6.77
N ASN A 380 -20.37 9.99 -7.72
CA ASN A 380 -19.63 11.06 -8.41
C ASN A 380 -18.99 12.06 -7.41
N ASP A 381 -19.59 12.21 -6.22
CA ASP A 381 -19.08 13.06 -5.15
C ASP A 381 -17.73 12.56 -4.57
N ASP A 382 -17.52 11.24 -4.47
CA ASP A 382 -16.26 10.65 -3.98
C ASP A 382 -15.12 10.90 -4.97
N LEU A 383 -15.42 10.80 -6.28
CA LEU A 383 -14.45 11.05 -7.33
C LEU A 383 -14.15 12.56 -7.45
N ASP A 384 -15.16 13.42 -7.31
CA ASP A 384 -14.99 14.87 -7.23
C ASP A 384 -14.09 15.26 -6.05
N GLU A 385 -14.25 14.64 -4.87
CA GLU A 385 -13.38 14.88 -3.70
C GLU A 385 -11.95 14.42 -3.95
N PHE A 386 -11.78 13.21 -4.49
CA PHE A 386 -10.46 12.66 -4.82
C PHE A 386 -9.70 13.51 -5.85
N LEU A 387 -10.40 13.98 -6.88
CA LEU A 387 -9.81 14.77 -7.97
C LEU A 387 -9.53 16.24 -7.59
N LYS A 388 -9.88 16.72 -6.39
CA LYS A 388 -9.52 18.07 -5.92
C LYS A 388 -8.01 18.34 -5.98
N ASN A 389 -7.20 17.31 -5.78
CA ASN A 389 -5.73 17.41 -5.81
C ASN A 389 -5.12 17.13 -7.19
N HIS A 390 -5.94 16.75 -8.18
CA HIS A 390 -5.52 16.33 -9.52
C HIS A 390 -6.21 17.16 -10.61
N ASP A 391 -5.86 18.44 -10.69
CA ASP A 391 -6.48 19.39 -11.63
C ASP A 391 -6.45 18.93 -13.10
N THR A 392 -5.37 18.24 -13.52
CA THR A 392 -5.19 17.74 -14.89
C THR A 392 -6.25 16.73 -15.34
N LEU A 393 -6.87 16.01 -14.40
CA LEU A 393 -7.93 15.02 -14.65
C LEU A 393 -9.31 15.54 -14.23
N LYS A 394 -9.35 16.48 -13.29
CA LYS A 394 -10.57 17.08 -12.76
C LYS A 394 -11.46 17.69 -13.85
N TRP A 395 -10.89 18.43 -14.80
CA TRP A 395 -11.68 19.06 -15.86
C TRP A 395 -12.38 18.05 -16.78
N LEU A 396 -11.77 16.88 -17.02
CA LEU A 396 -12.39 15.80 -17.82
C LEU A 396 -13.62 15.23 -17.09
N HIS A 397 -13.49 15.02 -15.79
CA HIS A 397 -14.60 14.54 -14.96
C HIS A 397 -15.74 15.57 -14.88
N GLN A 398 -15.41 16.84 -14.69
CA GLN A 398 -16.40 17.94 -14.66
C GLN A 398 -17.16 18.06 -15.99
N LEU A 399 -16.49 17.88 -17.14
CA LEU A 399 -17.14 17.81 -18.44
C LEU A 399 -18.11 16.62 -18.55
N HIS A 400 -17.73 15.46 -18.02
CA HIS A 400 -18.58 14.27 -18.01
C HIS A 400 -19.85 14.47 -17.17
N ILE A 401 -19.76 15.13 -16.02
CA ILE A 401 -20.90 15.46 -15.14
C ILE A 401 -21.70 16.67 -15.66
N LYS A 402 -21.30 17.29 -16.78
CA LYS A 402 -21.92 18.52 -17.34
C LYS A 402 -21.78 19.75 -16.44
N LYS A 403 -20.81 19.77 -15.53
CA LYS A 403 -20.42 20.96 -14.75
C LYS A 403 -19.50 21.86 -15.58
N PHE A 404 -20.02 22.42 -16.67
CA PHE A 404 -19.23 23.15 -17.67
C PHE A 404 -18.56 24.43 -17.13
N SER A 405 -19.21 25.12 -16.19
CA SER A 405 -18.68 26.33 -15.57
C SER A 405 -17.42 26.04 -14.74
N GLU A 406 -17.46 25.00 -13.91
CA GLU A 406 -16.31 24.57 -13.11
C GLU A 406 -15.18 24.02 -13.98
N ALA A 407 -15.52 23.24 -15.03
CA ALA A 407 -14.54 22.74 -16.00
C ALA A 407 -13.79 23.90 -16.69
N SER A 408 -14.49 24.98 -17.05
CA SER A 408 -13.89 26.18 -17.63
C SER A 408 -12.90 26.83 -16.67
N GLN A 409 -13.25 26.99 -15.39
CA GLN A 409 -12.36 27.56 -14.37
C GLN A 409 -11.12 26.68 -14.11
N THR A 410 -11.28 25.36 -14.04
CA THR A 410 -10.16 24.43 -13.86
C THR A 410 -9.20 24.50 -15.06
N LEU A 411 -9.74 24.55 -16.29
CA LEU A 411 -8.94 24.69 -17.50
C LEU A 411 -8.24 26.06 -17.60
N GLU A 412 -8.86 27.13 -17.13
CA GLU A 412 -8.24 28.45 -17.04
C GLU A 412 -7.07 28.46 -16.05
N LYS A 413 -7.20 27.78 -14.91
CA LYS A 413 -6.08 27.60 -13.97
C LYS A 413 -4.96 26.78 -14.61
N LEU A 414 -5.26 25.64 -15.24
CA LEU A 414 -4.25 24.81 -15.90
C LEU A 414 -3.55 25.55 -17.04
N SER A 415 -4.28 26.35 -17.82
CA SER A 415 -3.68 27.13 -18.91
C SER A 415 -2.75 28.23 -18.40
N SER A 416 -3.04 28.81 -17.23
CA SER A 416 -2.16 29.79 -16.59
C SER A 416 -0.85 29.18 -16.08
N LEU A 417 -0.85 27.89 -15.70
CA LEU A 417 0.33 27.14 -15.26
C LEU A 417 1.13 26.54 -16.42
N GLU A 418 0.52 26.41 -17.60
CA GLU A 418 1.15 25.86 -18.79
C GLU A 418 2.07 26.91 -19.45
N ASP A 419 3.36 26.83 -19.13
CA ASP A 419 4.40 27.69 -19.72
C ASP A 419 5.31 26.94 -20.71
N GLN A 420 5.14 25.62 -20.86
CA GLN A 420 6.07 24.80 -21.64
C GLN A 420 5.68 24.72 -23.10
N CYS A 421 4.39 24.54 -23.41
CA CYS A 421 3.93 24.37 -24.79
C CYS A 421 2.79 25.35 -25.15
N PRO A 422 3.01 26.30 -26.07
CA PRO A 422 1.99 27.28 -26.46
C PRO A 422 0.81 26.63 -27.19
N GLN A 423 1.02 25.56 -27.96
CA GLN A 423 -0.05 24.81 -28.59
C GLN A 423 -0.94 24.16 -27.54
N ARG A 424 -0.36 23.51 -26.52
CA ARG A 424 -1.12 22.89 -25.42
C ARG A 424 -1.92 23.91 -24.63
N ARG A 425 -1.32 25.06 -24.31
CA ARG A 425 -2.01 26.18 -23.66
C ARG A 425 -3.18 26.69 -24.51
N LYS A 426 -2.99 26.85 -25.82
CA LYS A 426 -4.05 27.23 -26.75
C LYS A 426 -5.20 26.22 -26.76
N THR A 427 -4.90 24.92 -26.76
CA THR A 427 -5.92 23.87 -26.69
C THR A 427 -6.70 23.95 -25.39
N MET A 428 -6.02 24.09 -24.24
CA MET A 428 -6.68 24.24 -22.94
C MET A 428 -7.61 25.45 -22.88
N ILE A 429 -7.16 26.63 -23.35
CA ILE A 429 -7.98 27.85 -23.37
C ILE A 429 -9.16 27.72 -24.35
N SER A 430 -8.94 27.08 -25.50
CA SER A 430 -10.01 26.84 -26.48
C SER A 430 -11.09 25.94 -25.90
N ILE A 431 -10.72 24.88 -25.18
CA ILE A 431 -11.67 24.01 -24.47
C ILE A 431 -12.34 24.77 -23.32
N ALA A 432 -11.60 25.59 -22.56
CA ALA A 432 -12.14 26.40 -21.48
C ALA A 432 -13.22 27.36 -21.99
N LYS A 433 -12.98 27.99 -23.15
CA LYS A 433 -13.92 28.87 -23.84
C LYS A 433 -15.16 28.10 -24.30
N LEU A 434 -14.99 26.92 -24.92
CA LEU A 434 -16.11 26.08 -25.34
C LEU A 434 -16.95 25.63 -24.15
N ALA A 435 -16.32 25.24 -23.04
CA ALA A 435 -17.02 24.89 -21.80
C ALA A 435 -17.78 26.10 -21.22
N SER A 436 -17.17 27.29 -21.21
CA SER A 436 -17.85 28.52 -20.79
C SER A 436 -19.07 28.84 -21.66
N LEU A 437 -18.97 28.67 -22.98
CA LEU A 437 -20.08 28.89 -23.91
C LEU A 437 -21.19 27.84 -23.78
N ALA A 438 -20.83 26.61 -23.42
CA ALA A 438 -21.78 25.53 -23.17
C ALA A 438 -22.46 25.65 -21.80
N SER A 439 -21.94 26.48 -20.89
CA SER A 439 -22.57 26.77 -19.60
C SER A 439 -23.68 27.81 -19.76
N ASP A 440 -24.74 27.72 -18.95
CA ASP A 440 -25.89 28.64 -18.99
C ASP A 440 -25.57 30.09 -18.54
N HIS A 441 -24.29 30.42 -18.32
CA HIS A 441 -23.87 31.77 -17.97
C HIS A 441 -23.84 32.68 -19.20
N SER A 442 -24.67 33.72 -19.16
CA SER A 442 -25.08 34.56 -20.29
C SER A 442 -24.05 35.60 -20.79
N SER A 443 -22.80 35.58 -20.33
CA SER A 443 -21.77 36.51 -20.80
C SER A 443 -20.58 35.79 -21.43
N PRO A 444 -20.28 36.01 -22.72
CA PRO A 444 -19.04 35.53 -23.31
C PRO A 444 -17.86 36.15 -22.59
N ASN A 445 -17.01 35.31 -21.99
CA ASN A 445 -15.87 35.76 -21.22
C ASN A 445 -14.80 36.30 -22.19
N THR A 446 -14.77 37.63 -22.37
CA THR A 446 -13.86 38.32 -23.31
C THR A 446 -12.38 38.07 -23.00
N ASN A 447 -12.06 37.66 -21.77
CA ASN A 447 -10.73 37.25 -21.34
C ASN A 447 -10.16 36.09 -22.18
N PHE A 448 -10.96 35.07 -22.50
CA PHE A 448 -10.47 33.93 -23.29
C PHE A 448 -10.12 34.35 -24.72
N ASP A 449 -10.89 35.26 -25.31
CA ASP A 449 -10.61 35.78 -26.65
C ASP A 449 -9.29 36.54 -26.70
N ASP A 450 -9.04 37.37 -25.68
CA ASP A 450 -7.82 38.15 -25.58
C ASP A 450 -6.60 37.23 -25.34
N GLN A 451 -6.71 36.21 -24.48
CA GLN A 451 -5.65 35.22 -24.27
C GLN A 451 -5.34 34.37 -25.52
N LEU A 452 -6.36 33.98 -26.28
CA LEU A 452 -6.17 33.24 -27.53
C LEU A 452 -5.48 34.11 -28.59
N ARG A 453 -5.87 35.39 -28.70
CA ARG A 453 -5.20 36.34 -29.62
C ARG A 453 -3.72 36.50 -29.29
N LEU A 454 -3.36 36.62 -28.02
CA LEU A 454 -1.95 36.70 -27.60
C LEU A 454 -1.16 35.46 -28.03
N LEU A 455 -1.74 34.26 -27.88
CA LEU A 455 -1.10 33.02 -28.32
C LEU A 455 -1.03 32.91 -29.84
N ASP A 456 -2.03 33.42 -30.57
CA ASP A 456 -2.01 33.44 -32.03
C ASP A 456 -0.87 34.30 -32.56
N TYR A 457 -0.55 35.43 -31.94
CA TYR A 457 0.63 36.23 -32.30
C TYR A 457 1.93 35.44 -32.12
N GLN A 458 2.07 34.68 -31.03
CA GLN A 458 3.25 33.83 -30.80
C GLN A 458 3.33 32.67 -31.82
N LEU A 459 2.21 32.00 -32.09
CA LEU A 459 2.17 30.86 -33.01
C LEU A 459 2.35 31.26 -34.47
N ASN A 460 2.01 32.50 -34.83
CA ASN A 460 2.14 33.01 -36.20
C ASN A 460 3.46 33.77 -36.48
N LEU A 461 4.44 33.73 -35.56
CA LEU A 461 5.76 34.31 -35.80
C LEU A 461 6.44 33.70 -37.03
N SER A 462 7.02 34.52 -37.92
CA SER A 462 7.69 34.02 -39.11
C SER A 462 8.98 33.23 -38.78
N ASP A 463 9.34 32.26 -39.63
CA ASP A 463 10.53 31.44 -39.43
C ASP A 463 11.85 32.25 -39.44
N GLU A 464 11.83 33.44 -40.03
CA GLU A 464 12.98 34.36 -40.09
C GLU A 464 13.22 35.05 -38.74
N ILE A 465 12.16 35.52 -38.08
CA ILE A 465 12.23 36.10 -36.71
C ILE A 465 12.65 35.03 -35.70
N LEU A 466 12.17 33.79 -35.89
CA LEU A 466 12.55 32.65 -35.07
C LEU A 466 14.05 32.33 -35.22
N LYS A 467 14.58 32.27 -36.45
CA LYS A 467 16.02 32.04 -36.71
C LYS A 467 16.89 33.16 -36.13
N LYS A 468 16.51 34.43 -36.30
CA LYS A 468 17.25 35.59 -35.79
C LYS A 468 17.38 35.57 -34.27
N ASN A 469 16.32 35.15 -33.58
CA ASN A 469 16.29 35.05 -32.13
C ASN A 469 16.75 33.67 -31.59
N SER A 470 17.26 32.78 -32.46
CA SER A 470 17.69 31.43 -32.09
C SER A 470 16.60 30.60 -31.40
N LEU A 471 15.35 30.73 -31.85
CA LEU A 471 14.18 30.06 -31.30
C LEU A 471 13.70 28.95 -32.24
N GLU A 472 13.36 27.80 -31.67
CA GLU A 472 12.77 26.68 -32.39
C GLU A 472 11.27 26.58 -32.14
N ARG A 473 10.47 26.52 -33.20
CA ARG A 473 8.98 26.49 -33.15
C ARG A 473 8.41 25.35 -32.29
N ASN A 474 9.10 24.21 -32.21
CA ASN A 474 8.64 23.03 -31.48
C ASN A 474 9.12 22.98 -30.03
N SER A 475 10.16 23.75 -29.68
CA SER A 475 10.75 23.81 -28.33
C SER A 475 10.42 25.12 -27.60
N MET A 476 9.76 26.06 -28.29
CA MET A 476 9.44 27.38 -27.76
C MET A 476 8.48 27.30 -26.57
N LYS A 477 8.91 27.85 -25.43
CA LYS A 477 8.07 28.06 -24.24
C LYS A 477 7.04 29.16 -24.49
N VAL A 478 6.01 29.23 -23.66
CA VAL A 478 5.04 30.34 -23.72
C VAL A 478 5.75 31.65 -23.39
N LEU A 479 5.66 32.62 -24.29
CA LEU A 479 6.33 33.91 -24.13
C LEU A 479 5.45 34.86 -23.34
N LYS A 480 6.08 35.65 -22.47
CA LYS A 480 5.41 36.79 -21.84
C LYS A 480 5.13 37.87 -22.91
N PRO A 481 4.03 38.64 -22.78
CA PRO A 481 3.67 39.67 -23.76
C PRO A 481 4.78 40.67 -24.07
N ARG A 482 5.55 41.10 -23.06
CA ARG A 482 6.73 41.97 -23.25
C ARG A 482 7.80 41.35 -24.15
N ASN A 483 8.18 40.10 -23.88
CA ASN A 483 9.20 39.41 -24.67
C ASN A 483 8.71 39.18 -26.11
N LEU A 484 7.41 38.89 -26.28
CA LEU A 484 6.79 38.76 -27.60
C LEU A 484 6.86 40.08 -28.38
N ILE A 485 6.59 41.21 -27.71
CA ILE A 485 6.73 42.55 -28.30
C ILE A 485 8.19 42.79 -28.71
N GLU A 486 9.17 42.55 -27.84
CA GLU A 486 10.59 42.73 -28.17
C GLU A 486 11.03 41.87 -29.37
N ILE A 487 10.55 40.63 -29.45
CA ILE A 487 10.79 39.73 -30.59
C ILE A 487 10.15 40.26 -31.88
N LEU A 488 8.89 40.73 -31.82
CA LEU A 488 8.20 41.28 -33.00
C LEU A 488 8.89 42.53 -33.56
N ILE A 489 9.41 43.38 -32.69
CA ILE A 489 10.07 44.64 -33.10
C ILE A 489 11.51 44.38 -33.58
N SER A 490 12.12 43.25 -33.23
CA SER A 490 13.46 42.83 -33.68
C SER A 490 13.57 42.44 -35.17
N GLY A 491 12.50 42.63 -35.96
CA GLY A 491 12.38 42.29 -37.38
C GLY A 491 13.48 42.84 -38.29
N ASP A 492 13.61 42.26 -39.47
CA ASP A 492 14.73 42.48 -40.40
C ASP A 492 14.45 43.60 -41.40
N ASP A 493 15.39 44.54 -41.55
CA ASP A 493 15.26 45.75 -42.40
C ASP A 493 14.98 45.44 -43.89
N ASN A 494 15.16 44.18 -44.28
CA ASN A 494 15.02 43.70 -45.65
C ASN A 494 13.56 43.50 -46.11
N ARG A 495 12.55 43.55 -45.20
CA ARG A 495 11.12 43.35 -45.55
C ARG A 495 10.17 44.32 -44.84
N PRO A 496 9.90 45.51 -45.43
CA PRO A 496 9.11 46.55 -44.77
C PRO A 496 7.65 46.18 -44.52
N ASN A 497 7.05 45.32 -45.36
CA ASN A 497 5.64 44.92 -45.21
C ASN A 497 5.42 43.95 -44.03
N GLU A 498 6.35 43.02 -43.81
CA GLU A 498 6.30 42.08 -42.68
C GLU A 498 6.57 42.83 -41.38
N ASP A 499 7.55 43.74 -41.39
CA ASP A 499 7.82 44.62 -40.25
C ASP A 499 6.62 45.49 -39.89
N LEU A 500 5.93 46.09 -40.87
CA LEU A 500 4.72 46.87 -40.60
C LEU A 500 3.63 46.02 -39.90
N LEU A 501 3.46 44.75 -40.32
CA LEU A 501 2.53 43.82 -39.70
C LEU A 501 2.97 43.41 -38.28
N ASN A 502 4.26 43.21 -38.06
CA ASN A 502 4.84 42.87 -36.76
C ASN A 502 4.67 44.00 -35.75
N PHE A 503 4.97 45.24 -36.14
CA PHE A 503 4.77 46.43 -35.31
C PHE A 503 3.29 46.69 -35.02
N LYS A 504 2.41 46.49 -36.02
CA LYS A 504 0.96 46.55 -35.80
C LYS A 504 0.48 45.48 -34.81
N SER A 505 1.00 44.26 -34.93
CA SER A 505 0.72 43.16 -34.00
C SER A 505 1.22 43.49 -32.58
N ALA A 506 2.38 44.12 -32.44
CA ALA A 506 2.90 44.59 -31.16
C ALA A 506 2.00 45.65 -30.52
N LEU A 507 1.48 46.62 -31.30
CA LEU A 507 0.51 47.59 -30.80
C LEU A 507 -0.84 46.96 -30.43
N ASP A 508 -1.31 45.98 -31.22
CA ASP A 508 -2.52 45.22 -30.89
C ASP A 508 -2.35 44.44 -29.56
N ILE A 509 -1.15 43.90 -29.28
CA ILE A 509 -0.84 43.27 -27.98
C ILE A 509 -0.92 44.30 -26.85
N VAL A 510 -0.42 45.52 -27.04
CA VAL A 510 -0.50 46.60 -26.05
C VAL A 510 -1.96 46.97 -25.76
N ASP A 511 -2.84 47.01 -26.77
CA ASP A 511 -4.27 47.25 -26.58
C ASP A 511 -4.95 46.17 -25.73
N ILE A 512 -4.50 44.92 -25.87
CA ILE A 512 -4.96 43.82 -25.02
C ILE A 512 -4.46 44.02 -23.58
N LEU A 513 -3.18 44.34 -23.39
CA LEU A 513 -2.57 44.57 -22.07
C LEU A 513 -3.18 45.75 -21.32
N ARG A 514 -3.69 46.76 -22.04
CA ARG A 514 -4.37 47.93 -21.47
C ARG A 514 -5.54 47.58 -20.55
N LYS A 515 -6.14 46.40 -20.71
CA LYS A 515 -7.25 45.91 -19.88
C LYS A 515 -6.78 45.29 -18.56
N TYR A 516 -5.52 44.88 -18.45
CA TYR A 516 -5.04 44.00 -17.37
C TYR A 516 -3.81 44.54 -16.61
N GLU A 517 -2.99 45.40 -17.23
CA GLU A 517 -1.72 45.87 -16.68
C GLU A 517 -1.71 47.36 -16.26
N THR A 518 -0.62 47.80 -15.62
CA THR A 518 -0.47 49.16 -15.10
C THR A 518 -0.22 50.18 -16.22
N THR A 519 -0.74 51.40 -16.03
CA THR A 519 -0.60 52.48 -17.03
C THR A 519 0.84 52.90 -17.30
N GLU A 520 1.77 52.66 -16.35
CA GLU A 520 3.19 52.97 -16.50
C GLU A 520 3.87 52.01 -17.48
N LEU A 521 3.67 50.71 -17.30
CA LEU A 521 4.26 49.68 -18.16
C LEU A 521 3.72 49.77 -19.60
N ILE A 522 2.44 50.07 -19.76
CA ILE A 522 1.83 50.29 -21.09
C ILE A 522 2.53 51.45 -21.81
N LYS A 523 2.77 52.57 -21.13
CA LYS A 523 3.48 53.72 -21.71
C LYS A 523 4.91 53.36 -22.09
N GLU A 524 5.62 52.60 -21.25
CA GLU A 524 6.97 52.12 -21.57
C GLU A 524 6.99 51.27 -22.84
N LEU A 525 6.05 50.33 -22.99
CA LEU A 525 5.94 49.47 -24.18
C LEU A 525 5.57 50.27 -25.44
N GLU A 526 4.62 51.20 -25.34
CA GLU A 526 4.28 52.11 -26.45
C GLU A 526 5.51 52.92 -26.88
N LEU A 527 6.22 53.51 -25.92
CA LEU A 527 7.45 54.27 -26.21
C LEU A 527 8.52 53.39 -26.86
N LEU A 528 8.67 52.14 -26.44
CA LEU A 528 9.63 51.21 -27.01
C LEU A 528 9.28 50.91 -28.48
N ILE A 529 8.02 50.56 -28.77
CA ILE A 529 7.54 50.28 -30.13
C ILE A 529 7.74 51.50 -31.03
N TRP A 530 7.29 52.68 -30.60
CA TRP A 530 7.40 53.89 -31.41
C TRP A 530 8.84 54.37 -31.58
N ARG A 531 9.69 54.23 -30.56
CA ARG A 531 11.13 54.55 -30.66
C ARG A 531 11.81 53.68 -31.71
N GLN A 532 11.53 52.39 -31.72
CA GLN A 532 12.15 51.47 -32.67
C GLN A 532 11.56 51.63 -34.08
N ALA A 533 10.27 51.99 -34.19
CA ALA A 533 9.67 52.38 -35.47
C ALA A 533 10.34 53.64 -36.04
N PHE A 534 10.70 54.59 -35.16
CA PHE A 534 11.44 55.79 -35.56
C PHE A 534 12.84 55.51 -36.07
N GLN A 535 13.51 54.50 -35.54
CA GLN A 535 14.84 54.10 -35.98
C GLN A 535 14.86 53.38 -37.34
N LYS A 536 13.71 52.88 -37.81
CA LYS A 536 13.57 52.22 -39.12
C LYS A 536 13.47 53.23 -40.28
N ASP A 537 13.17 54.49 -40.00
CA ASP A 537 13.12 55.55 -41.01
C ASP A 537 14.51 56.18 -41.23
N ASP A 538 14.95 56.27 -42.49
CA ASP A 538 16.23 56.89 -42.87
C ASP A 538 16.13 58.42 -42.90
N TRP A 539 16.06 59.05 -41.73
CA TRP A 539 15.89 60.51 -41.58
C TRP A 539 16.97 61.36 -42.27
N HIS A 540 18.12 60.78 -42.60
CA HIS A 540 19.17 61.44 -43.36
C HIS A 540 18.80 61.72 -44.83
N LEU A 541 17.83 60.98 -45.39
CA LEU A 541 17.31 61.15 -46.75
C LEU A 541 16.12 62.13 -46.80
N PHE A 542 15.81 62.81 -45.70
CA PHE A 542 14.72 63.78 -45.64
C PHE A 542 15.01 64.96 -46.57
N ASN A 543 14.34 64.99 -47.72
CA ASN A 543 14.51 66.04 -48.71
C ASN A 543 13.53 67.19 -48.43
N THR A 544 14.06 68.39 -48.19
CA THR A 544 13.29 69.61 -47.89
C THR A 544 12.36 70.07 -49.03
N ASP A 545 12.58 69.58 -50.25
CA ASP A 545 11.84 70.03 -51.44
C ASP A 545 10.47 69.37 -51.61
N SER A 546 10.20 68.23 -50.95
CA SER A 546 8.89 67.54 -51.00
C SER A 546 8.57 66.76 -49.72
N PRO A 547 8.40 67.45 -48.58
CA PRO A 547 8.20 66.81 -47.28
C PRO A 547 6.96 65.90 -47.25
N ASP A 548 5.89 66.27 -47.97
CA ASP A 548 4.63 65.51 -47.99
C ASP A 548 4.78 64.10 -48.58
N VAL A 549 5.61 63.95 -49.60
CA VAL A 549 5.81 62.66 -50.29
C VAL A 549 6.69 61.74 -49.45
N TYR A 550 7.68 62.31 -48.78
CA TYR A 550 8.58 61.58 -47.89
C TYR A 550 7.85 61.13 -46.61
N ILE A 551 7.08 62.02 -45.96
CA ILE A 551 6.29 61.67 -44.77
C ILE A 551 5.26 60.58 -45.10
N ARG A 552 4.58 60.65 -46.25
CA ARG A 552 3.62 59.60 -46.66
C ARG A 552 4.27 58.23 -46.90
N ARG A 553 5.58 58.19 -47.16
CA ARG A 553 6.35 56.96 -47.39
C ARG A 553 7.09 56.47 -46.15
N SER A 554 7.20 57.29 -45.10
CA SER A 554 7.82 56.89 -43.83
C SER A 554 7.06 55.74 -43.18
N PHE A 555 7.84 54.82 -42.59
CA PHE A 555 7.38 53.65 -41.88
C PHE A 555 6.46 54.03 -40.72
N ILE A 556 6.81 55.07 -39.95
CA ILE A 556 5.97 55.57 -38.85
C ILE A 556 4.62 56.04 -39.34
N PHE A 557 4.58 56.79 -40.43
CA PHE A 557 3.32 57.33 -40.96
C PHE A 557 2.43 56.20 -41.51
N GLN A 558 3.02 55.20 -42.16
CA GLN A 558 2.31 54.00 -42.60
C GLN A 558 1.81 53.16 -41.42
N LEU A 559 2.62 53.01 -40.36
CA LEU A 559 2.24 52.32 -39.13
C LEU A 559 1.06 53.03 -38.44
N ALA A 560 1.17 54.35 -38.26
CA ALA A 560 0.11 55.18 -37.70
C ALA A 560 -1.19 55.09 -38.52
N LEU A 561 -1.11 55.21 -39.85
CA LEU A 561 -2.28 55.01 -40.72
C LEU A 561 -2.90 53.62 -40.55
N SER A 562 -2.08 52.57 -40.53
CA SER A 562 -2.54 51.19 -40.43
C SER A 562 -3.15 50.84 -39.08
N TYR A 563 -2.72 51.52 -38.01
CA TYR A 563 -3.16 51.30 -36.64
C TYR A 563 -4.38 52.18 -36.30
N PHE A 564 -4.33 53.49 -36.56
CA PHE A 564 -5.42 54.41 -36.25
C PHE A 564 -6.62 54.31 -37.21
N SER A 565 -6.44 53.77 -38.42
CA SER A 565 -7.59 53.42 -39.29
C SER A 565 -8.55 52.42 -38.64
N LYS A 566 -8.08 51.62 -37.69
CA LYS A 566 -8.87 50.67 -36.89
C LYS A 566 -9.82 51.38 -35.90
N PHE A 567 -9.49 52.60 -35.48
CA PHE A 567 -10.23 53.39 -34.48
C PHE A 567 -11.26 54.37 -35.07
N ASN A 568 -11.39 54.43 -36.40
CA ASN A 568 -12.40 55.25 -37.09
C ASN A 568 -12.45 56.72 -36.61
N ILE A 569 -11.30 57.30 -36.29
CA ILE A 569 -11.20 58.74 -36.02
C ILE A 569 -10.83 59.41 -37.34
N ARG A 570 -11.79 60.19 -37.87
CA ARG A 570 -11.60 61.11 -39.00
C ARG A 570 -10.29 61.87 -38.81
N TYR A 571 -9.33 61.62 -39.72
CA TYR A 571 -8.11 62.40 -39.88
C TYR A 571 -8.44 63.86 -40.22
N ARG A 572 -8.61 64.68 -39.20
CA ARG A 572 -8.33 66.11 -39.16
C ARG A 572 -7.61 66.31 -37.84
N ILE A 573 -6.39 66.88 -37.85
CA ILE A 573 -5.59 67.41 -36.71
C ILE A 573 -4.07 67.14 -36.87
N ILE A 574 -3.57 66.52 -37.94
CA ILE A 574 -2.10 66.48 -38.18
C ILE A 574 -1.71 67.18 -39.49
N LEU A 575 -2.30 68.34 -39.76
CA LEU A 575 -1.89 69.22 -40.86
C LEU A 575 -1.92 70.71 -40.50
N ASP A 576 -1.92 71.07 -39.21
CA ASP A 576 -1.65 72.44 -38.75
C ASP A 576 -0.39 72.47 -37.88
#